data_AF-A0A2K3QJ17-F1
#
_entry.id   AF-A0A2K3QJ17-F1
#
_cell.length_a   1.000
_cell.length_b   1.000
_cell.length_c   1.000
_cell.angle_alpha   90.00
_cell.angle_beta   90.00
_cell.angle_gamma   90.00
#
_symmetry.space_group_name_H-M   'P 1'
#
loop_
_entity.id
_entity.type
_entity.pdbx_description
1 polymer ?
#
loop_
_entity_poly.entity_id
_entity_poly.type
_entity_poly.pdbx_seq_one_letter_code
_entity_poly.pdbx_strand_id
1 'polypeptide(L)'
;AAPFSVRLLELDRGPNDSASQPGDDGLASLLPASFRTESNDVVAASRDAAACVEQELDLKRLDNVHSWLWVADRPMPPRPAAPAATARSGDHASSGDGDVGSHEANLKRRRGLRKRALGFLFSYAALISRESDFRIATDKQLLPPGIKWPEWRVLVEQLGTGRIYPYIDRRFHHGELYLARKDTRAADTDTAMRRHRPGAADSSPTSPTMADSYSTKGLPPAPAVSVRTVPMAGLLVDVYGLDELPPDPATPVTCLWLLHPRTRTRARMADIARRVLHAWLGRREQDRGGRARGLVALAFDMPNHGSRLVSERANQAWDGGNERHAIDLAGLVGGARADMSALMDLVGGYLEREVDGHVALGWSLGGHAAWQGVVCEERLDAAVVVVGCPDYLGLMTDRAKRSDLDTGSAPLLGSRFFPRALLSACCAHDPRAILFGPGGSLPSVPLPAAEQARLRSILDARVRGKKVLLCSGGDDALVPHALSRPLLAVLKDAARGWYRDGGFVVDDRVYEGVGHRFSKDMVRDAVEFLVSVVGEGPRPRGGKEEEEEKARI
;
A
#
# COMPACT_ATOMS: atom_id res chain seq x y z
N ALA A 1 7.36 42.67 10.53
CA ALA A 1 7.93 42.93 9.20
C ALA A 1 7.16 42.09 8.18
N ALA A 2 6.81 42.62 6.99
CA ALA A 2 6.10 41.83 5.98
C ALA A 2 6.96 40.64 5.52
N PRO A 3 6.38 39.50 5.11
CA PRO A 3 7.15 38.30 4.79
C PRO A 3 8.02 38.39 3.54
N PHE A 4 7.93 39.51 2.80
CA PHE A 4 8.81 39.86 1.70
C PHE A 4 9.19 41.33 1.86
N SER A 5 10.48 41.66 1.72
CA SER A 5 11.00 43.03 1.75
C SER A 5 10.80 43.79 0.42
N VAL A 6 10.03 43.19 -0.50
CA VAL A 6 9.65 43.74 -1.80
C VAL A 6 8.14 43.90 -1.84
N ARG A 7 7.65 45.10 -2.15
CA ARG A 7 6.22 45.41 -2.31
C ARG A 7 5.66 44.85 -3.62
N LEU A 8 5.59 43.51 -3.73
CA LEU A 8 5.12 42.77 -4.92
C LEU A 8 3.68 43.11 -5.37
N LEU A 9 2.89 43.77 -4.51
CA LEU A 9 1.50 44.12 -4.76
C LEU A 9 1.31 45.54 -5.34
N GLU A 10 2.27 46.45 -5.18
CA GLU A 10 2.20 47.83 -5.72
C GLU A 10 2.55 47.86 -7.21
N LEU A 11 1.57 47.61 -8.09
CA LEU A 11 1.64 48.04 -9.49
C LEU A 11 0.39 48.80 -9.96
N ASP A 12 -0.59 49.03 -9.08
CA ASP A 12 -1.70 49.94 -9.37
C ASP A 12 -1.37 51.36 -8.89
N ARG A 13 -0.32 51.97 -9.44
CA ARG A 13 -0.20 53.44 -9.45
C ARG A 13 -0.49 53.92 -10.86
N GLY A 14 -1.61 54.62 -11.00
CA GLY A 14 -1.93 55.37 -12.22
C GLY A 14 -0.88 56.44 -12.52
N PRO A 15 -0.95 57.10 -13.68
CA PRO A 15 0.16 57.87 -14.25
C PRO A 15 0.61 59.13 -13.48
N ASN A 16 -0.04 59.48 -12.38
CA ASN A 16 0.28 60.66 -11.59
C ASN A 16 0.60 60.27 -10.15
N ASP A 17 1.85 59.94 -9.88
CA ASP A 17 2.45 60.20 -8.56
C ASP A 17 3.98 60.08 -8.66
N SER A 18 4.61 61.25 -8.80
CA SER A 18 6.05 61.43 -8.72
C SER A 18 6.53 61.30 -7.27
N ALA A 19 7.02 60.13 -6.87
CA ALA A 19 7.82 59.99 -5.66
C ALA A 19 8.75 58.76 -5.76
N SER A 20 10.06 59.04 -5.87
CA SER A 20 11.23 58.18 -5.61
C SER A 20 11.16 56.73 -6.09
N GLN A 21 11.94 56.39 -7.12
CA GLN A 21 12.30 55.01 -7.43
C GLN A 21 12.82 54.30 -6.16
N PRO A 22 12.23 53.17 -5.73
CA PRO A 22 12.89 52.31 -4.77
C PRO A 22 14.09 51.69 -5.49
N GLY A 23 15.29 51.99 -5.01
CA GLY A 23 16.54 51.51 -5.59
C GLY A 23 16.56 49.99 -5.75
N ASP A 24 17.13 49.54 -6.86
CA ASP A 24 17.35 48.13 -7.23
C ASP A 24 18.11 47.33 -6.14
N ASP A 25 18.73 48.00 -5.17
CA ASP A 25 19.52 47.44 -4.08
C ASP A 25 18.72 46.63 -3.03
N GLY A 26 17.42 46.90 -2.86
CA GLY A 26 16.62 46.21 -1.84
C GLY A 26 16.40 44.72 -2.15
N LEU A 27 16.22 44.37 -3.43
CA LEU A 27 15.97 43.01 -3.88
C LEU A 27 17.25 42.17 -3.84
N ALA A 28 18.39 42.76 -4.22
CA ALA A 28 19.69 42.11 -4.22
C ALA A 28 20.11 41.58 -2.83
N SER A 29 19.69 42.26 -1.75
CA SER A 29 19.96 41.84 -0.37
C SER A 29 19.19 40.59 0.09
N LEU A 30 18.14 40.19 -0.65
CA LEU A 30 17.25 39.07 -0.33
C LEU A 30 17.45 37.86 -1.25
N LEU A 31 18.15 38.07 -2.36
CA LEU A 31 18.48 37.00 -3.28
C LEU A 31 19.65 36.16 -2.72
N PRO A 32 19.72 34.86 -3.03
CA PRO A 32 20.91 34.08 -2.72
C PRO A 32 22.14 34.71 -3.37
N ALA A 33 23.33 34.51 -2.77
CA ALA A 33 24.57 35.16 -3.27
C ALA A 33 24.87 34.83 -4.75
N SER A 34 24.44 33.65 -5.22
CA SER A 34 24.55 33.23 -6.62
C SER A 34 23.48 32.20 -6.98
N PHE A 35 23.22 32.03 -8.27
CA PHE A 35 22.38 30.98 -8.83
C PHE A 35 23.08 30.33 -10.04
N ARG A 36 22.62 29.15 -10.47
CA ARG A 36 23.23 28.43 -11.61
C ARG A 36 22.43 28.65 -12.88
N THR A 37 23.08 28.99 -13.98
CA THR A 37 22.43 29.11 -15.29
C THR A 37 22.11 27.73 -15.89
N GLU A 38 21.34 27.68 -16.97
CA GLU A 38 21.08 26.44 -17.72
C GLU A 38 22.37 25.80 -18.30
N SER A 39 23.40 26.62 -18.57
CA SER A 39 24.75 26.17 -18.96
C SER A 39 25.60 25.69 -17.77
N ASN A 40 25.03 25.65 -16.56
CA ASN A 40 25.65 25.20 -15.32
C ASN A 40 26.75 26.14 -14.76
N ASP A 41 26.79 27.38 -15.23
CA ASP A 41 27.68 28.44 -14.74
C ASP A 41 27.12 29.06 -13.46
N VAL A 42 28.01 29.49 -12.55
CA VAL A 42 27.62 30.17 -11.30
C VAL A 42 27.64 31.68 -11.51
N VAL A 43 26.48 32.32 -11.38
CA VAL A 43 26.31 33.76 -11.60
C VAL A 43 25.79 34.44 -10.34
N ALA A 44 26.31 35.62 -10.01
CA ALA A 44 25.82 36.42 -8.88
C ALA A 44 24.37 36.85 -9.12
N ALA A 45 23.48 36.65 -8.14
CA ALA A 45 22.06 36.95 -8.30
C ALA A 45 21.76 38.44 -8.49
N SER A 46 22.68 39.31 -8.05
CA SER A 46 22.63 40.75 -8.29
C SER A 46 22.83 41.14 -9.75
N ARG A 47 23.39 40.26 -10.60
CA ARG A 47 23.58 40.54 -12.04
C ARG A 47 22.35 40.26 -12.89
N ASP A 48 21.46 39.37 -12.44
CA ASP A 48 20.19 39.08 -13.11
C ASP A 48 19.15 38.57 -12.09
N ALA A 49 18.60 39.52 -11.34
CA ALA A 49 17.61 39.26 -10.30
C ALA A 49 16.34 38.59 -10.83
N ALA A 50 15.93 38.93 -12.06
CA ALA A 50 14.73 38.37 -12.66
C ALA A 50 14.92 36.91 -13.08
N ALA A 51 16.08 36.55 -13.63
CA ALA A 51 16.41 35.14 -13.91
C ALA A 51 16.59 34.32 -12.63
N CYS A 52 17.19 34.90 -11.57
CA CYS A 52 17.29 34.25 -10.27
C CYS A 52 15.91 33.91 -9.68
N VAL A 53 15.00 34.90 -9.65
CA VAL A 53 13.63 34.71 -9.17
C VAL A 53 12.85 33.74 -10.06
N GLU A 54 13.09 33.77 -11.38
CA GLU A 54 12.51 32.78 -12.28
C GLU A 54 12.95 31.37 -11.95
N GLN A 55 14.24 31.14 -11.69
CA GLN A 55 14.76 29.83 -11.34
C GLN A 55 14.23 29.34 -9.98
N GLU A 56 14.10 30.22 -8.98
CA GLU A 56 13.52 29.89 -7.66
C GLU A 56 12.03 29.54 -7.77
N LEU A 57 11.31 30.19 -8.68
CA LEU A 57 9.89 29.91 -8.96
C LEU A 57 9.68 28.82 -10.05
N ASP A 58 10.76 28.36 -10.69
CA ASP A 58 10.77 27.35 -11.74
C ASP A 58 10.86 25.94 -11.15
N LEU A 59 9.71 25.28 -11.17
CA LEU A 59 9.57 23.91 -10.70
C LEU A 59 10.09 22.88 -11.70
N LYS A 60 10.65 23.26 -12.87
CA LYS A 60 11.34 22.30 -13.76
C LYS A 60 12.50 21.60 -13.07
N ARG A 61 13.19 22.28 -12.13
CA ARG A 61 14.19 21.61 -11.28
C ARG A 61 13.53 20.53 -10.43
N LEU A 62 12.36 20.82 -9.86
CA LEU A 62 11.54 19.83 -9.17
C LEU A 62 11.09 18.70 -10.12
N ASP A 63 10.73 18.98 -11.37
CA ASP A 63 10.41 17.95 -12.39
C ASP A 63 11.63 17.09 -12.74
N ASN A 64 12.84 17.68 -12.75
CA ASN A 64 14.09 16.97 -13.03
C ASN A 64 14.56 16.10 -11.86
N VAL A 65 14.33 16.54 -10.61
CA VAL A 65 14.53 15.69 -9.42
C VAL A 65 13.26 14.92 -9.01
N HIS A 66 12.13 15.05 -9.71
CA HIS A 66 10.87 14.38 -9.38
C HIS A 66 11.02 12.86 -9.39
N SER A 67 11.78 12.34 -10.35
CA SER A 67 12.17 10.93 -10.43
C SER A 67 13.10 10.47 -9.30
N TRP A 68 13.56 11.38 -8.43
CA TRP A 68 14.40 11.15 -7.25
C TRP A 68 13.69 11.54 -5.95
N LEU A 69 12.60 12.33 -6.01
CA LEU A 69 11.82 12.77 -4.85
C LEU A 69 11.05 11.64 -4.15
N TRP A 70 10.92 10.46 -4.78
CA TRP A 70 10.45 9.24 -4.09
C TRP A 70 11.33 8.83 -2.90
N VAL A 71 12.57 9.33 -2.83
CA VAL A 71 13.48 9.14 -1.69
C VAL A 71 13.03 9.96 -0.46
N ALA A 72 12.16 10.95 -0.62
CA ALA A 72 11.77 11.91 0.43
C ALA A 72 10.34 11.74 1.01
N ASP A 73 9.63 10.66 0.64
CA ASP A 73 8.43 10.12 1.31
C ASP A 73 7.30 11.13 1.69
N ARG A 74 6.35 11.40 0.77
CA ARG A 74 4.89 11.38 1.08
C ARG A 74 3.91 11.50 -0.13
N PRO A 75 2.78 10.76 -0.13
CA PRO A 75 1.83 10.64 -1.26
C PRO A 75 0.40 11.16 -1.00
N MET A 76 -0.33 11.62 -2.05
CA MET A 76 -1.70 11.19 -2.45
C MET A 76 -2.38 12.16 -3.46
N PRO A 77 -3.19 11.67 -4.44
CA PRO A 77 -3.90 12.47 -5.46
C PRO A 77 -5.43 12.60 -5.22
N PRO A 78 -6.12 13.58 -5.84
CA PRO A 78 -7.58 13.55 -6.07
C PRO A 78 -8.02 13.47 -7.55
N ARG A 79 -9.33 13.30 -7.70
CA ARG A 79 -10.13 12.71 -8.79
C ARG A 79 -10.42 13.63 -10.00
N PRO A 80 -10.87 13.07 -11.15
CA PRO A 80 -10.93 13.76 -12.44
C PRO A 80 -12.24 14.53 -12.69
N ALA A 81 -12.16 15.61 -13.48
CA ALA A 81 -13.27 16.16 -14.24
C ALA A 81 -12.91 16.11 -15.75
N ALA A 82 -13.89 15.73 -16.56
CA ALA A 82 -13.80 15.35 -17.97
C ALA A 82 -13.23 16.44 -18.93
N PRO A 83 -12.73 16.05 -20.12
CA PRO A 83 -11.98 16.95 -20.99
C PRO A 83 -12.90 17.86 -21.82
N ALA A 84 -12.73 19.17 -21.70
CA ALA A 84 -13.19 20.13 -22.70
C ALA A 84 -12.11 20.27 -23.77
N ALA A 85 -12.46 19.89 -25.00
CA ALA A 85 -11.66 20.02 -26.21
C ALA A 85 -11.20 21.48 -26.42
N THR A 86 -9.93 21.67 -26.83
CA THR A 86 -9.55 22.88 -27.55
C THR A 86 -8.79 22.54 -28.82
N ALA A 87 -9.29 23.17 -29.87
CA ALA A 87 -8.94 23.02 -31.26
C ALA A 87 -7.49 23.39 -31.58
N ARG A 88 -6.98 22.77 -32.65
CA ARG A 88 -5.83 23.22 -33.42
C ARG A 88 -6.16 24.54 -34.12
N SER A 89 -5.20 25.45 -34.11
CA SER A 89 -4.99 26.40 -35.21
C SER A 89 -3.49 26.66 -35.32
N GLY A 90 -2.91 26.29 -36.46
CA GLY A 90 -1.60 26.78 -36.89
C GLY A 90 -1.72 28.20 -37.44
N ASP A 91 -0.63 28.95 -37.44
CA ASP A 91 0.09 29.31 -38.67
C ASP A 91 1.25 30.29 -38.42
N HIS A 92 2.04 30.41 -39.49
CA HIS A 92 3.43 30.84 -39.60
C HIS A 92 3.79 32.32 -39.30
N ALA A 93 5.02 32.46 -38.79
CA ALA A 93 6.08 33.45 -39.03
C ALA A 93 5.77 34.87 -39.56
N SER A 94 6.32 35.88 -38.88
CA SER A 94 7.12 36.92 -39.54
C SER A 94 8.06 37.65 -38.56
N SER A 95 9.21 38.05 -39.11
CA SER A 95 10.31 38.78 -38.51
C SER A 95 10.14 40.30 -38.69
N GLY A 96 10.38 41.08 -37.62
CA GLY A 96 10.65 42.52 -37.70
C GLY A 96 9.89 43.39 -36.68
N ASP A 97 10.52 43.67 -35.54
CA ASP A 97 10.62 45.02 -34.93
C ASP A 97 11.33 44.93 -33.56
N GLY A 98 12.63 45.23 -33.57
CA GLY A 98 13.49 45.21 -32.40
C GLY A 98 13.47 46.56 -31.67
N ASP A 99 12.46 46.76 -30.82
CA ASP A 99 12.61 47.45 -29.52
C ASP A 99 11.30 47.32 -28.70
N VAL A 100 10.15 47.45 -29.37
CA VAL A 100 8.81 47.30 -28.75
C VAL A 100 8.55 45.85 -28.29
N GLY A 101 9.04 44.86 -29.06
CA GLY A 101 8.91 43.44 -28.72
C GLY A 101 9.66 43.03 -27.44
N SER A 102 10.71 43.76 -27.06
CA SER A 102 11.49 43.47 -25.83
C SER A 102 10.76 43.94 -24.57
N HIS A 103 10.12 45.12 -24.64
CA HIS A 103 9.39 45.70 -23.53
C HIS A 103 8.07 44.96 -23.26
N GLU A 104 7.33 44.62 -24.31
CA GLU A 104 6.08 43.85 -24.19
C GLU A 104 6.34 42.41 -23.72
N ALA A 105 7.41 41.78 -24.20
CA ALA A 105 7.84 40.47 -23.70
C ALA A 105 8.23 40.53 -22.21
N ASN A 106 8.95 41.57 -21.78
CA ASN A 106 9.32 41.75 -20.37
C ASN A 106 8.08 42.02 -19.49
N LEU A 107 7.11 42.80 -19.98
CA LEU A 107 5.85 43.05 -19.28
C LEU A 107 5.00 41.78 -19.14
N LYS A 108 4.94 40.96 -20.20
CA LYS A 108 4.27 39.64 -20.18
C LYS A 108 4.95 38.67 -19.22
N ARG A 109 6.29 38.66 -19.19
CA ARG A 109 7.13 37.89 -18.25
C ARG A 109 6.86 38.30 -16.79
N ARG A 110 6.89 39.61 -16.50
CA ARG A 110 6.56 40.18 -15.17
C ARG A 110 5.14 39.85 -14.73
N ARG A 111 4.15 39.93 -15.64
CA ARG A 111 2.76 39.52 -15.35
C ARG A 111 2.67 38.03 -15.03
N GLY A 112 3.37 37.17 -15.77
CA GLY A 112 3.44 35.73 -15.49
C GLY A 112 4.04 35.42 -14.12
N LEU A 113 5.14 36.10 -13.76
CA LEU A 113 5.79 35.97 -12.45
C LEU A 113 4.87 36.40 -11.30
N ARG A 114 4.18 37.53 -11.45
CA ARG A 114 3.20 38.00 -10.46
C ARG A 114 2.09 36.97 -10.24
N LYS A 115 1.54 36.39 -11.32
CA LYS A 115 0.51 35.34 -11.24
C LYS A 115 1.01 34.09 -10.49
N ARG A 116 2.28 33.72 -10.67
CA ARG A 116 2.90 32.59 -9.96
C ARG A 116 3.16 32.89 -8.48
N ALA A 117 3.69 34.08 -8.18
CA ALA A 117 3.92 34.53 -6.80
C ALA A 117 2.61 34.61 -6.01
N LEU A 118 1.55 35.17 -6.62
CA LEU A 118 0.21 35.20 -6.01
C LEU A 118 -0.36 33.79 -5.79
N GLY A 119 -0.16 32.87 -6.74
CA GLY A 119 -0.60 31.48 -6.59
C GLY A 119 0.15 30.72 -5.48
N PHE A 120 1.45 30.98 -5.34
CA PHE A 120 2.25 30.44 -4.23
C PHE A 120 1.77 30.99 -2.88
N LEU A 121 1.52 32.30 -2.79
CA LEU A 121 1.00 32.93 -1.58
C LEU A 121 -0.39 32.44 -1.20
N PHE A 122 -1.25 32.22 -2.20
CA PHE A 122 -2.57 31.62 -2.00
C PHE A 122 -2.46 30.22 -1.38
N SER A 123 -1.52 29.41 -1.87
CA SER A 123 -1.28 28.06 -1.36
C SER A 123 -0.77 28.10 0.09
N TYR A 124 0.12 29.03 0.41
CA TYR A 124 0.63 29.25 1.78
C TYR A 124 -0.48 29.72 2.74
N ALA A 125 -1.35 30.62 2.28
CA ALA A 125 -2.52 31.08 3.03
C ALA A 125 -3.53 29.95 3.30
N ALA A 126 -3.71 29.03 2.35
CA ALA A 126 -4.56 27.86 2.52
C ALA A 126 -3.99 26.85 3.55
N LEU A 127 -2.66 26.69 3.60
CA LEU A 127 -1.98 25.81 4.57
C LEU A 127 -1.98 26.37 5.99
N ILE A 128 -1.84 27.69 6.15
CA ILE A 128 -1.74 28.37 7.46
C ILE A 128 -3.07 29.06 7.76
N SER A 129 -4.11 28.25 7.86
CA SER A 129 -5.50 28.71 7.98
C SER A 129 -5.92 29.03 9.42
N ARG A 130 -5.30 28.39 10.41
CA ARG A 130 -5.60 28.54 11.85
C ARG A 130 -4.40 29.09 12.60
N GLU A 131 -4.67 29.66 13.78
CA GLU A 131 -3.61 30.15 14.67
C GLU A 131 -2.68 29.03 15.15
N SER A 132 -3.19 27.79 15.28
CA SER A 132 -2.37 26.61 15.55
C SER A 132 -1.38 26.32 14.42
N ASP A 133 -1.83 26.39 13.17
CA ASP A 133 -1.01 26.17 11.98
C ASP A 133 0.06 27.25 11.87
N PHE A 134 -0.30 28.49 12.22
CA PHE A 134 0.61 29.61 12.31
C PHE A 134 1.70 29.39 13.35
N ARG A 135 1.35 28.93 14.57
CA ARG A 135 2.34 28.61 15.62
C ARG A 135 3.28 27.49 15.17
N ILE A 136 2.75 26.43 14.55
CA ILE A 136 3.58 25.36 13.98
C ILE A 136 4.51 25.90 12.89
N ALA A 137 4.00 26.73 11.98
CA ALA A 137 4.80 27.33 10.92
C ALA A 137 5.88 28.27 11.47
N THR A 138 5.58 29.03 12.53
CA THR A 138 6.58 29.85 13.25
C THR A 138 7.65 28.99 13.92
N ASP A 139 7.26 27.95 14.67
CA ASP A 139 8.17 27.04 15.36
C ASP A 139 9.11 26.30 14.39
N LYS A 140 8.61 26.03 13.18
CA LYS A 140 9.37 25.40 12.09
C LYS A 140 10.10 26.40 11.20
N GLN A 141 10.10 27.69 11.55
CA GLN A 141 10.76 28.77 10.80
C GLN A 141 10.28 28.87 9.33
N LEU A 142 9.04 28.46 9.07
CA LEU A 142 8.38 28.54 7.76
C LEU A 142 7.75 29.92 7.51
N LEU A 143 7.74 30.79 8.53
CA LEU A 143 7.30 32.18 8.48
C LEU A 143 8.43 33.11 8.94
N PRO A 144 8.54 34.31 8.35
CA PRO A 144 9.54 35.27 8.77
C PRO A 144 9.43 35.64 10.26
N PRO A 145 10.58 35.76 10.95
CA PRO A 145 10.59 35.99 12.39
C PRO A 145 9.91 37.31 12.74
N GLY A 146 9.03 37.26 13.74
CA GLY A 146 8.36 38.45 14.28
C GLY A 146 7.03 38.84 13.63
N ILE A 147 6.52 38.07 12.65
CA ILE A 147 5.12 38.22 12.21
C ILE A 147 4.20 37.72 13.32
N LYS A 148 3.13 38.48 13.60
CA LYS A 148 2.08 38.07 14.56
C LYS A 148 0.83 37.59 13.84
N TRP A 149 0.06 36.73 14.50
CA TRP A 149 -1.19 36.19 13.94
C TRP A 149 -2.17 37.25 13.40
N PRO A 150 -2.40 38.41 14.06
CA PRO A 150 -3.23 39.47 13.49
C PRO A 150 -2.68 40.05 12.18
N GLU A 151 -1.35 40.19 12.06
CA GLU A 151 -0.69 40.69 10.85
C GLU A 151 -0.79 39.68 9.71
N TRP A 152 -0.69 38.39 10.02
CA TRP A 152 -0.93 37.31 9.05
C TRP A 152 -2.37 37.32 8.53
N ARG A 153 -3.36 37.51 9.41
CA ARG A 153 -4.77 37.61 9.00
C ARG A 153 -5.01 38.79 8.05
N VAL A 154 -4.41 39.94 8.33
CA VAL A 154 -4.49 41.12 7.44
C VAL A 154 -3.86 40.81 6.08
N LEU A 155 -2.73 40.13 6.04
CA LEU A 155 -2.09 39.72 4.78
C LEU A 155 -2.99 38.76 3.97
N VAL A 156 -3.59 37.76 4.61
CA VAL A 156 -4.49 36.81 3.95
C VAL A 156 -5.74 37.50 3.41
N GLU A 157 -6.27 38.49 4.15
CA GLU A 157 -7.39 39.31 3.69
C GLU A 157 -7.01 40.16 2.47
N GLN A 158 -5.82 40.77 2.47
CA GLN A 158 -5.30 41.53 1.34
C GLN A 158 -5.05 40.70 0.07
N LEU A 159 -4.82 39.39 0.21
CA LEU A 159 -4.70 38.48 -0.95
C LEU A 159 -6.03 38.33 -1.71
N GLY A 160 -7.18 38.66 -1.10
CA GLY A 160 -8.48 38.57 -1.78
C GLY A 160 -8.83 37.15 -2.21
N THR A 161 -8.61 36.17 -1.33
CA THR A 161 -8.69 34.73 -1.60
C THR A 161 -10.00 34.29 -2.29
N GLY A 162 -11.13 34.92 -2.00
CA GLY A 162 -12.43 34.62 -2.63
C GLY A 162 -12.55 34.98 -4.11
N ARG A 163 -11.64 35.80 -4.66
CA ARG A 163 -11.65 36.24 -6.08
C ARG A 163 -10.28 36.07 -6.74
N ILE A 164 -9.40 35.25 -6.17
CA ILE A 164 -7.99 35.20 -6.53
C ILE A 164 -7.70 34.44 -7.84
N TYR A 165 -8.58 33.51 -8.24
CA TYR A 165 -8.38 32.60 -9.39
C TYR A 165 -8.04 33.29 -10.73
N PRO A 166 -8.68 34.41 -11.14
CA PRO A 166 -8.30 35.12 -12.37
C PRO A 166 -6.89 35.74 -12.32
N TYR A 167 -6.36 35.99 -11.12
CA TYR A 167 -5.12 36.71 -10.87
C TYR A 167 -3.93 35.79 -10.54
N ILE A 168 -4.16 34.48 -10.46
CA ILE A 168 -3.13 33.46 -10.24
C ILE A 168 -2.95 32.59 -11.47
N ASP A 169 -1.78 31.98 -11.58
CA ASP A 169 -1.49 31.02 -12.64
C ASP A 169 -2.42 29.80 -12.50
N ARG A 170 -2.94 29.29 -13.63
CA ARG A 170 -3.90 28.16 -13.67
C ARG A 170 -3.39 26.95 -12.88
N ARG A 171 -2.07 26.78 -12.78
CA ARG A 171 -1.47 25.67 -12.01
C ARG A 171 -1.82 25.67 -10.52
N PHE A 172 -2.28 26.81 -9.97
CA PHE A 172 -2.68 26.94 -8.56
C PHE A 172 -4.20 26.93 -8.35
N HIS A 173 -5.00 26.70 -9.40
CA HIS A 173 -6.48 26.74 -9.31
C HIS A 173 -7.08 25.57 -8.53
N HIS A 174 -6.35 24.48 -8.39
CA HIS A 174 -6.83 23.27 -7.74
C HIS A 174 -6.19 23.02 -6.38
N GLY A 175 -5.44 23.99 -5.82
CA GLY A 175 -4.79 23.85 -4.52
C GLY A 175 -3.68 22.78 -4.47
N GLU A 176 -3.23 22.29 -5.63
CA GLU A 176 -2.38 21.11 -5.74
C GLU A 176 -1.22 21.37 -6.69
N LEU A 177 -0.02 20.99 -6.25
CA LEU A 177 1.14 20.80 -7.12
C LEU A 177 0.82 19.67 -8.12
N TYR A 178 0.19 20.04 -9.23
CA TYR A 178 -0.16 19.10 -10.29
C TYR A 178 1.08 18.72 -11.10
N LEU A 179 1.66 17.57 -10.77
CA LEU A 179 2.71 16.93 -11.57
C LEU A 179 2.05 16.22 -12.76
N ALA A 180 2.06 16.87 -13.91
CA ALA A 180 1.37 16.39 -15.11
C ALA A 180 1.97 15.09 -15.65
N ARG A 181 1.14 14.04 -15.77
CA ARG A 181 1.41 12.86 -16.61
C ARG A 181 1.36 13.26 -18.08
N LYS A 182 2.42 12.99 -18.84
CA LYS A 182 2.31 12.85 -20.29
C LYS A 182 1.88 11.42 -20.61
N ASP A 183 0.74 11.30 -21.27
CA ASP A 183 0.24 10.07 -21.88
C ASP A 183 1.23 9.53 -22.91
N THR A 184 1.59 8.26 -22.78
CA THR A 184 2.15 7.44 -23.84
C THR A 184 1.02 6.93 -24.73
N ARG A 185 1.00 7.34 -25.99
CA ARG A 185 0.40 6.56 -27.07
C ARG A 185 1.42 6.34 -28.19
N ALA A 186 1.44 5.08 -28.61
CA ALA A 186 2.43 4.43 -29.46
C ALA A 186 2.45 4.92 -30.91
N ALA A 187 3.60 4.74 -31.57
CA ALA A 187 3.68 4.30 -32.96
C ALA A 187 5.06 3.66 -33.20
N ASP A 188 5.06 2.38 -33.55
CA ASP A 188 6.12 1.73 -34.31
C ASP A 188 6.35 2.47 -35.64
N THR A 189 7.60 2.63 -36.06
CA THR A 189 8.05 2.22 -37.40
C THR A 189 9.57 2.09 -37.43
N ASP A 190 9.97 0.99 -38.07
CA ASP A 190 11.29 0.46 -38.39
C ASP A 190 12.18 1.41 -39.24
N THR A 191 13.51 1.26 -39.10
CA THR A 191 14.53 1.15 -40.18
C THR A 191 15.89 1.78 -39.81
N ALA A 192 16.84 0.88 -39.54
CA ALA A 192 18.28 0.86 -39.83
C ALA A 192 19.12 2.16 -39.97
N MET A 193 20.23 2.21 -39.22
CA MET A 193 21.58 2.27 -39.82
C MET A 193 22.68 1.77 -38.88
N ARG A 194 23.47 0.80 -39.38
CA ARG A 194 24.74 0.30 -38.85
C ARG A 194 25.80 1.40 -38.75
N ARG A 195 26.67 1.33 -37.73
CA ARG A 195 28.15 1.29 -37.87
C ARG A 195 28.85 0.94 -36.53
N HIS A 196 29.80 -0.01 -36.63
CA HIS A 196 30.89 -0.39 -35.69
C HIS A 196 31.67 0.82 -35.14
N ARG A 197 32.40 0.83 -34.00
CA ARG A 197 33.31 -0.16 -33.32
C ARG A 197 33.67 0.38 -31.88
N PRO A 198 34.60 -0.18 -31.06
CA PRO A 198 34.33 -0.56 -29.66
C PRO A 198 35.18 0.17 -28.58
N GLY A 199 34.79 -0.03 -27.32
CA GLY A 199 35.71 -0.03 -26.16
C GLY A 199 35.63 1.19 -25.23
N ALA A 200 35.03 1.01 -24.05
CA ALA A 200 35.51 1.51 -22.76
C ALA A 200 34.55 1.02 -21.66
N ALA A 201 35.13 0.50 -20.58
CA ALA A 201 34.42 0.05 -19.41
C ALA A 201 33.70 1.20 -18.72
N ASP A 202 32.43 1.02 -18.37
CA ASP A 202 31.85 1.75 -17.24
C ASP A 202 30.73 0.94 -16.59
N SER A 203 30.82 0.86 -15.27
CA SER A 203 29.91 0.18 -14.36
C SER A 203 28.51 0.78 -14.43
N SER A 204 27.58 0.03 -15.00
CA SER A 204 26.15 0.35 -14.96
C SER A 204 25.47 -0.38 -13.79
N PRO A 205 24.45 0.25 -13.16
CA PRO A 205 23.76 -0.33 -12.03
C PRO A 205 22.97 -1.55 -12.50
N THR A 206 23.14 -2.66 -11.79
CA THR A 206 22.37 -3.89 -11.94
C THR A 206 20.89 -3.58 -12.11
N SER A 207 20.36 -4.09 -13.22
CA SER A 207 18.94 -4.18 -13.59
C SER A 207 18.06 -4.65 -12.42
N PRO A 208 16.76 -4.30 -12.39
CA PRO A 208 15.85 -4.78 -11.35
C PRO A 208 15.88 -6.30 -11.36
N THR A 209 16.22 -6.85 -10.20
CA THR A 209 16.40 -8.28 -9.95
C THR A 209 15.23 -9.08 -10.54
N MET A 210 15.61 -10.06 -11.37
CA MET A 210 14.80 -11.14 -11.94
C MET A 210 13.48 -11.36 -11.18
N ALA A 211 12.36 -11.11 -11.89
CA ALA A 211 11.02 -11.38 -11.42
C ALA A 211 10.94 -12.75 -10.74
N ASP A 212 10.30 -12.81 -9.57
CA ASP A 212 10.09 -14.02 -8.79
C ASP A 212 9.13 -14.98 -9.51
N SER A 213 9.57 -15.52 -10.66
CA SER A 213 8.84 -16.45 -11.50
C SER A 213 8.86 -17.81 -10.81
N TYR A 214 7.71 -18.16 -10.23
CA TYR A 214 7.50 -19.42 -9.53
C TYR A 214 6.50 -20.28 -10.28
N SER A 215 6.81 -21.57 -10.39
CA SER A 215 5.83 -22.58 -10.76
C SER A 215 5.92 -23.76 -9.80
N THR A 216 4.78 -24.34 -9.48
CA THR A 216 4.70 -25.50 -8.60
C THR A 216 5.33 -26.72 -9.27
N LYS A 217 6.43 -27.21 -8.71
CA LYS A 217 7.15 -28.40 -9.22
C LYS A 217 6.22 -29.62 -9.27
N GLY A 218 6.21 -30.31 -10.41
CA GLY A 218 5.42 -31.52 -10.62
C GLY A 218 3.97 -31.26 -11.08
N LEU A 219 3.62 -30.01 -11.35
CA LEU A 219 2.40 -29.63 -12.06
C LEU A 219 2.75 -29.05 -13.44
N PRO A 220 1.84 -29.12 -14.43
CA PRO A 220 2.01 -28.38 -15.68
C PRO A 220 2.07 -26.87 -15.41
N PRO A 221 2.58 -26.07 -16.37
CA PRO A 221 2.55 -24.61 -16.28
C PRO A 221 1.16 -24.10 -15.87
N ALA A 222 1.13 -23.09 -14.99
CA ALA A 222 -0.14 -22.52 -14.57
C ALA A 222 -0.87 -21.89 -15.77
N PRO A 223 -2.18 -22.13 -15.93
CA PRO A 223 -2.95 -21.55 -17.04
C PRO A 223 -2.90 -20.02 -17.06
N ALA A 224 -3.03 -19.43 -18.24
CA ALA A 224 -3.09 -17.98 -18.37
C ALA A 224 -4.43 -17.44 -17.86
N VAL A 225 -4.36 -16.33 -17.11
CA VAL A 225 -5.50 -15.50 -16.69
C VAL A 225 -5.04 -14.04 -16.74
N SER A 226 -5.96 -13.11 -16.86
CA SER A 226 -5.67 -11.67 -16.86
C SER A 226 -5.07 -11.25 -15.52
N VAL A 227 -4.13 -10.31 -15.57
CA VAL A 227 -3.48 -9.74 -14.39
C VAL A 227 -3.34 -8.24 -14.60
N ARG A 228 -3.79 -7.46 -13.61
CA ARG A 228 -3.60 -6.01 -13.56
C ARG A 228 -3.07 -5.61 -12.20
N THR A 229 -1.99 -4.84 -12.17
CA THR A 229 -1.50 -4.24 -10.90
C THR A 229 -2.24 -2.93 -10.67
N VAL A 230 -3.03 -2.88 -9.60
CA VAL A 230 -3.84 -1.72 -9.20
C VAL A 230 -3.26 -1.13 -7.91
N PRO A 231 -2.98 0.18 -7.86
CA PRO A 231 -2.66 0.86 -6.62
C PRO A 231 -3.91 0.93 -5.73
N MET A 232 -3.91 0.24 -4.59
CA MET A 232 -5.00 0.23 -3.61
C MET A 232 -4.47 0.65 -2.24
N ALA A 233 -5.00 1.73 -1.67
CA ALA A 233 -4.65 2.23 -0.33
C ALA A 233 -3.13 2.34 -0.05
N GLY A 234 -2.34 2.75 -1.06
CA GLY A 234 -0.87 2.85 -0.94
C GLY A 234 -0.11 1.54 -1.16
N LEU A 235 -0.79 0.46 -1.54
CA LEU A 235 -0.21 -0.83 -1.86
C LEU A 235 -0.33 -1.11 -3.37
N LEU A 236 0.69 -1.74 -3.95
CA LEU A 236 0.57 -2.33 -5.28
C LEU A 236 -0.08 -3.71 -5.13
N VAL A 237 -1.28 -3.87 -5.71
CA VAL A 237 -2.07 -5.10 -5.63
C VAL A 237 -2.19 -5.70 -7.02
N ASP A 238 -1.67 -6.91 -7.22
CA ASP A 238 -1.88 -7.67 -8.44
C ASP A 238 -3.26 -8.33 -8.35
N VAL A 239 -4.16 -7.93 -9.23
CA VAL A 239 -5.52 -8.45 -9.38
C VAL A 239 -5.54 -9.43 -10.55
N TYR A 240 -5.80 -10.69 -10.25
CA TYR A 240 -5.90 -11.78 -11.22
C TYR A 240 -7.38 -12.08 -11.50
N GLY A 241 -7.73 -12.31 -12.76
CA GLY A 241 -9.07 -12.75 -13.15
C GLY A 241 -10.09 -11.64 -13.36
N LEU A 242 -9.66 -10.36 -13.44
CA LEU A 242 -10.57 -9.22 -13.54
C LEU A 242 -11.34 -9.20 -14.86
N ASP A 243 -10.71 -9.63 -15.95
CA ASP A 243 -11.30 -9.63 -17.30
C ASP A 243 -12.23 -10.83 -17.52
N GLU A 244 -12.12 -11.84 -16.66
CA GLU A 244 -12.90 -13.09 -16.65
C GLU A 244 -14.13 -13.00 -15.73
N LEU A 245 -14.32 -11.86 -15.08
CA LEU A 245 -15.52 -11.61 -14.29
C LEU A 245 -16.77 -11.54 -15.19
N PRO A 246 -17.95 -11.94 -14.67
CA PRO A 246 -19.22 -11.75 -15.36
C PRO A 246 -19.42 -10.26 -15.74
N PRO A 247 -20.01 -9.98 -16.93
CA PRO A 247 -20.16 -8.61 -17.45
C PRO A 247 -21.15 -7.77 -16.63
N ASP A 248 -22.10 -8.42 -15.95
CA ASP A 248 -23.01 -7.75 -15.03
C ASP A 248 -22.26 -7.33 -13.74
N PRO A 249 -22.13 -6.03 -13.45
CA PRO A 249 -21.45 -5.55 -12.25
C PRO A 249 -22.15 -5.93 -10.95
N ALA A 250 -23.47 -6.21 -11.00
CA ALA A 250 -24.25 -6.66 -9.84
C ALA A 250 -24.02 -8.14 -9.51
N THR A 251 -23.36 -8.90 -10.39
CA THR A 251 -23.00 -10.29 -10.09
C THR A 251 -22.00 -10.32 -8.92
N PRO A 252 -22.32 -10.97 -7.79
CA PRO A 252 -21.48 -10.97 -6.60
C PRO A 252 -20.10 -11.55 -6.87
N VAL A 253 -19.08 -10.93 -6.29
CA VAL A 253 -17.68 -11.31 -6.44
C VAL A 253 -17.10 -11.76 -5.12
N THR A 254 -16.45 -12.93 -5.12
CA THR A 254 -15.61 -13.36 -4.01
C THR A 254 -14.16 -12.93 -4.26
N CYS A 255 -13.51 -12.38 -3.24
CA CYS A 255 -12.09 -12.03 -3.27
C CYS A 255 -11.26 -13.11 -2.58
N LEU A 256 -10.29 -13.68 -3.31
CA LEU A 256 -9.25 -14.55 -2.77
C LEU A 256 -7.99 -13.73 -2.44
N TRP A 257 -7.69 -13.56 -1.16
CA TRP A 257 -6.49 -12.86 -0.68
C TRP A 257 -5.29 -13.81 -0.58
N LEU A 258 -4.21 -13.48 -1.28
CA LEU A 258 -3.02 -14.30 -1.37
C LEU A 258 -1.86 -13.68 -0.58
N LEU A 259 -1.46 -14.35 0.50
CA LEU A 259 -0.41 -13.88 1.42
C LEU A 259 0.86 -14.73 1.20
N HIS A 260 1.93 -14.07 0.76
CA HIS A 260 3.15 -14.72 0.26
C HIS A 260 4.11 -15.17 1.38
N PRO A 261 5.04 -16.11 1.11
CA PRO A 261 6.04 -16.53 2.10
C PRO A 261 7.11 -15.45 2.34
N ARG A 262 7.81 -15.57 3.48
CA ARG A 262 8.89 -14.66 3.87
C ARG A 262 9.98 -14.63 2.79
N THR A 263 10.64 -13.49 2.62
CA THR A 263 11.72 -13.24 1.63
C THR A 263 11.30 -13.33 0.16
N ARG A 264 9.99 -13.37 -0.12
CA ARG A 264 9.42 -13.37 -1.48
C ARG A 264 8.54 -12.14 -1.68
N THR A 265 7.96 -12.02 -2.87
CA THR A 265 7.08 -10.91 -3.26
C THR A 265 5.69 -11.43 -3.60
N ARG A 266 4.73 -10.53 -3.84
CA ARG A 266 3.38 -10.84 -4.34
C ARG A 266 3.38 -11.68 -5.62
N ALA A 267 4.41 -11.55 -6.47
CA ALA A 267 4.55 -12.34 -7.69
C ALA A 267 4.68 -13.84 -7.42
N ARG A 268 5.18 -14.24 -6.24
CA ARG A 268 5.27 -15.65 -5.81
C ARG A 268 3.91 -16.35 -5.81
N MET A 269 2.82 -15.59 -5.64
CA MET A 269 1.47 -16.12 -5.54
C MET A 269 0.79 -16.31 -6.90
N ALA A 270 1.44 -15.93 -8.00
CA ALA A 270 0.85 -15.97 -9.34
C ALA A 270 0.47 -17.39 -9.81
N ASP A 271 1.27 -18.42 -9.45
CA ASP A 271 0.99 -19.82 -9.83
C ASP A 271 -0.32 -20.31 -9.19
N ILE A 272 -0.51 -20.09 -7.88
CA ILE A 272 -1.74 -20.53 -7.20
C ILE A 272 -2.95 -19.67 -7.61
N ALA A 273 -2.79 -18.36 -7.80
CA ALA A 273 -3.85 -17.47 -8.30
C ALA A 273 -4.46 -17.99 -9.61
N ARG A 274 -3.59 -18.26 -10.59
CA ARG A 274 -3.96 -18.79 -11.91
C ARG A 274 -4.66 -20.13 -11.84
N ARG A 275 -4.16 -21.05 -11.01
CA ARG A 275 -4.75 -22.40 -10.88
C ARG A 275 -6.14 -22.35 -10.28
N VAL A 276 -6.35 -21.56 -9.21
CA VAL A 276 -7.66 -21.42 -8.58
C VAL A 276 -8.66 -20.78 -9.54
N LEU A 277 -8.27 -19.68 -10.19
CA LEU A 277 -9.14 -18.98 -11.15
C LEU A 277 -9.50 -19.86 -12.33
N HIS A 278 -8.54 -20.55 -12.93
CA HIS A 278 -8.81 -21.45 -14.05
C HIS A 278 -9.76 -22.59 -13.65
N ALA A 279 -9.55 -23.20 -12.46
CA ALA A 279 -10.44 -24.24 -11.97
C ALA A 279 -11.86 -23.71 -11.70
N TRP A 280 -11.99 -22.49 -11.17
CA TRP A 280 -13.28 -21.83 -10.97
C TRP A 280 -14.02 -21.56 -12.28
N LEU A 281 -13.31 -21.05 -13.29
CA LEU A 281 -13.87 -20.79 -14.62
C LEU A 281 -14.37 -22.07 -15.27
N GLY A 282 -13.57 -23.15 -15.24
CA GLY A 282 -13.99 -24.46 -15.75
C GLY A 282 -15.22 -25.03 -15.03
N ARG A 283 -15.34 -24.84 -13.71
CA ARG A 283 -16.53 -25.25 -12.95
C ARG A 283 -17.77 -24.46 -13.38
N ARG A 284 -17.66 -23.14 -13.55
CA ARG A 284 -18.77 -22.27 -14.00
C ARG A 284 -19.30 -22.66 -15.38
N GLU A 285 -18.42 -23.08 -16.29
CA GLU A 285 -18.84 -23.50 -17.64
C GLU A 285 -19.66 -24.79 -17.62
N GLN A 286 -19.36 -25.69 -16.68
CA GLN A 286 -20.06 -26.96 -16.48
C GLN A 286 -21.39 -26.77 -15.73
N ASP A 287 -21.43 -25.85 -14.76
CA ASP A 287 -22.60 -25.59 -13.92
C ASP A 287 -23.43 -24.40 -14.42
N ARG A 288 -24.05 -24.54 -15.59
CA ARG A 288 -24.88 -23.49 -16.21
C ARG A 288 -26.18 -23.16 -15.47
N GLY A 289 -26.53 -23.95 -14.44
CA GLY A 289 -27.72 -23.76 -13.61
C GLY A 289 -27.45 -23.09 -12.25
N GLY A 290 -26.18 -22.96 -11.85
CA GLY A 290 -25.78 -22.35 -10.59
C GLY A 290 -25.93 -20.82 -10.58
N ARG A 291 -26.02 -20.24 -9.38
CA ARG A 291 -26.02 -18.78 -9.21
C ARG A 291 -24.70 -18.20 -9.71
N ALA A 292 -24.76 -17.25 -10.64
CA ALA A 292 -23.57 -16.61 -11.19
C ALA A 292 -22.76 -15.91 -10.08
N ARG A 293 -21.46 -16.22 -10.01
CA ARG A 293 -20.51 -15.63 -9.05
C ARG A 293 -19.15 -15.40 -9.69
N GLY A 294 -18.60 -14.21 -9.47
CA GLY A 294 -17.24 -13.85 -9.85
C GLY A 294 -16.21 -14.30 -8.82
N LEU A 295 -14.99 -14.54 -9.26
CA LEU A 295 -13.84 -14.76 -8.39
C LEU A 295 -12.67 -13.94 -8.93
N VAL A 296 -12.03 -13.17 -8.05
CA VAL A 296 -10.72 -12.56 -8.31
C VAL A 296 -9.73 -13.02 -7.26
N ALA A 297 -8.46 -13.11 -7.62
CA ALA A 297 -7.39 -13.31 -6.65
C ALA A 297 -6.54 -12.04 -6.55
N LEU A 298 -6.19 -11.65 -5.32
CA LEU A 298 -5.45 -10.42 -5.02
C LEU A 298 -4.19 -10.75 -4.24
N ALA A 299 -3.05 -10.26 -4.71
CA ALA A 299 -1.77 -10.39 -4.02
C ALA A 299 -1.10 -9.03 -3.87
N PHE A 300 -0.55 -8.73 -2.71
CA PHE A 300 0.20 -7.51 -2.42
C PHE A 300 1.48 -7.84 -1.68
N ASP A 301 2.50 -6.98 -1.80
CA ASP A 301 3.73 -7.17 -1.04
C ASP A 301 3.43 -6.92 0.43
N MET A 302 3.69 -7.90 1.28
CA MET A 302 3.53 -7.80 2.73
C MET A 302 4.57 -6.82 3.31
N PRO A 303 4.40 -6.33 4.56
CA PRO A 303 5.34 -5.40 5.16
C PRO A 303 6.79 -5.90 5.03
N ASN A 304 7.73 -5.00 4.76
CA ASN A 304 9.15 -5.32 4.58
C ASN A 304 9.48 -6.35 3.47
N HIS A 305 8.65 -6.48 2.44
CA HIS A 305 8.90 -7.37 1.30
C HIS A 305 8.65 -6.67 -0.03
N GLY A 306 9.21 -7.21 -1.13
CA GLY A 306 9.00 -6.70 -2.49
C GLY A 306 9.16 -5.18 -2.60
N SER A 307 8.15 -4.50 -3.13
CA SER A 307 8.18 -3.03 -3.27
C SER A 307 8.13 -2.25 -1.95
N ARG A 308 8.01 -2.95 -0.81
CA ARG A 308 7.96 -2.39 0.55
C ARG A 308 9.15 -2.83 1.40
N LEU A 309 10.20 -3.41 0.81
CA LEU A 309 11.40 -3.84 1.54
C LEU A 309 12.11 -2.62 2.15
N VAL A 310 12.27 -2.62 3.47
CA VAL A 310 12.96 -1.56 4.23
C VAL A 310 14.26 -2.08 4.85
N SER A 311 14.28 -3.34 5.29
CA SER A 311 15.45 -3.98 5.90
C SER A 311 15.49 -5.47 5.62
N GLU A 312 16.48 -5.90 4.84
CA GLU A 312 16.75 -7.32 4.59
C GLU A 312 17.04 -8.09 5.88
N ARG A 313 17.80 -7.48 6.81
CA ARG A 313 18.14 -8.07 8.11
C ARG A 313 16.90 -8.37 8.95
N ALA A 314 15.91 -7.47 8.96
CA ALA A 314 14.66 -7.69 9.70
C ALA A 314 13.83 -8.88 9.16
N ASN A 315 14.11 -9.35 7.94
CA ASN A 315 13.53 -10.58 7.40
C ASN A 315 14.31 -11.84 7.79
N GLN A 316 15.49 -11.73 8.40
CA GLN A 316 16.31 -12.89 8.81
C GLN A 316 15.81 -13.51 10.13
N ALA A 317 16.25 -14.74 10.39
CA ALA A 317 16.12 -15.39 11.70
C ALA A 317 17.24 -14.97 12.66
N TRP A 318 17.20 -15.46 13.90
CA TRP A 318 18.23 -15.14 14.91
C TRP A 318 19.64 -15.54 14.44
N ASP A 319 19.78 -16.74 13.88
CA ASP A 319 21.02 -17.26 13.28
C ASP A 319 21.47 -16.47 12.04
N GLY A 320 20.55 -15.78 11.37
CA GLY A 320 20.82 -14.83 10.29
C GLY A 320 21.11 -13.40 10.76
N GLY A 321 21.41 -13.20 12.05
CA GLY A 321 21.81 -11.90 12.62
C GLY A 321 20.65 -10.96 12.95
N ASN A 322 19.40 -11.45 12.98
CA ASN A 322 18.26 -10.67 13.45
C ASN A 322 18.01 -10.91 14.95
N GLU A 323 18.62 -10.09 15.81
CA GLU A 323 18.37 -10.14 17.26
C GLU A 323 16.89 -9.92 17.62
N ARG A 324 16.13 -9.21 16.77
CA ARG A 324 14.71 -8.91 16.97
C ARG A 324 13.78 -9.88 16.23
N HIS A 325 14.26 -11.06 15.84
CA HIS A 325 13.50 -12.01 15.00
C HIS A 325 12.04 -12.20 15.43
N ALA A 326 11.77 -12.47 16.71
CA ALA A 326 10.40 -12.69 17.19
C ALA A 326 9.52 -11.43 17.16
N ILE A 327 10.11 -10.23 17.28
CA ILE A 327 9.38 -8.95 17.21
C ILE A 327 9.08 -8.61 15.75
N ASP A 328 10.11 -8.68 14.91
CA ASP A 328 10.00 -8.35 13.49
C ASP A 328 9.01 -9.32 12.82
N LEU A 329 9.16 -10.64 13.03
CA LEU A 329 8.26 -11.64 12.44
C LEU A 329 6.80 -11.44 12.86
N ALA A 330 6.54 -11.10 14.13
CA ALA A 330 5.19 -10.80 14.60
C ALA A 330 4.61 -9.54 13.94
N GLY A 331 5.44 -8.50 13.77
CA GLY A 331 5.07 -7.28 13.05
C GLY A 331 4.74 -7.54 11.58
N LEU A 332 5.52 -8.40 10.91
CA LEU A 332 5.27 -8.81 9.53
C LEU A 332 3.94 -9.56 9.38
N VAL A 333 3.67 -10.52 10.28
CA VAL A 333 2.42 -11.31 10.29
C VAL A 333 1.21 -10.43 10.58
N GLY A 334 1.26 -9.64 11.65
CA GLY A 334 0.17 -8.76 12.07
C GLY A 334 -0.10 -7.64 11.06
N GLY A 335 0.95 -7.07 10.47
CA GLY A 335 0.85 -6.06 9.43
C GLY A 335 0.24 -6.60 8.14
N ALA A 336 0.62 -7.81 7.70
CA ALA A 336 -0.01 -8.42 6.53
C ALA A 336 -1.51 -8.69 6.72
N ARG A 337 -1.91 -9.16 7.92
CA ARG A 337 -3.33 -9.30 8.28
C ARG A 337 -4.03 -7.94 8.28
N ALA A 338 -3.40 -6.90 8.84
CA ALA A 338 -3.97 -5.55 8.89
C ALA A 338 -4.14 -4.95 7.48
N ASP A 339 -3.14 -5.08 6.62
CA ASP A 339 -3.21 -4.63 5.23
C ASP A 339 -4.33 -5.36 4.47
N MET A 340 -4.42 -6.69 4.60
CA MET A 340 -5.52 -7.48 4.01
C MET A 340 -6.89 -6.99 4.49
N SER A 341 -7.04 -6.77 5.81
CA SER A 341 -8.27 -6.30 6.43
C SER A 341 -8.67 -4.89 5.94
N ALA A 342 -7.71 -3.97 5.81
CA ALA A 342 -7.95 -2.63 5.27
C ALA A 342 -8.29 -2.65 3.78
N LEU A 343 -7.67 -3.55 3.00
CA LEU A 343 -8.01 -3.72 1.59
C LEU A 343 -9.42 -4.30 1.41
N MET A 344 -9.87 -5.21 2.30
CA MET A 344 -11.26 -5.71 2.28
C MET A 344 -12.30 -4.60 2.41
N ASP A 345 -12.03 -3.51 3.15
CA ASP A 345 -12.96 -2.36 3.27
C ASP A 345 -13.15 -1.62 1.95
N LEU A 346 -12.13 -1.63 1.09
CA LEU A 346 -12.05 -0.72 -0.05
C LEU A 346 -12.12 -1.44 -1.41
N VAL A 347 -11.88 -2.75 -1.43
CA VAL A 347 -11.67 -3.52 -2.67
C VAL A 347 -12.87 -3.43 -3.62
N GLY A 348 -14.10 -3.42 -3.11
CA GLY A 348 -15.30 -3.26 -3.96
C GLY A 348 -15.27 -1.97 -4.78
N GLY A 349 -14.83 -0.87 -4.17
CA GLY A 349 -14.68 0.42 -4.86
C GLY A 349 -13.54 0.46 -5.87
N TYR A 350 -12.44 -0.26 -5.61
CA TYR A 350 -11.33 -0.39 -6.57
C TYR A 350 -11.66 -1.29 -7.76
N LEU A 351 -12.46 -2.33 -7.53
CA LEU A 351 -12.87 -3.25 -8.58
C LEU A 351 -14.11 -2.76 -9.33
N GLU A 352 -14.85 -1.80 -8.78
CA GLU A 352 -16.19 -1.38 -9.23
C GLU A 352 -17.17 -2.55 -9.28
N ARG A 353 -17.14 -3.40 -8.24
CA ARG A 353 -17.91 -4.64 -8.12
C ARG A 353 -18.53 -4.79 -6.73
N GLU A 354 -19.70 -5.43 -6.68
CA GLU A 354 -20.29 -5.93 -5.44
C GLU A 354 -19.47 -7.12 -4.92
N VAL A 355 -18.71 -6.90 -3.85
CA VAL A 355 -17.91 -7.94 -3.19
C VAL A 355 -18.65 -8.40 -1.93
N ASP A 356 -19.09 -9.65 -1.93
CA ASP A 356 -19.90 -10.23 -0.85
C ASP A 356 -19.16 -11.33 -0.06
N GLY A 357 -18.04 -11.84 -0.58
CA GLY A 357 -17.29 -12.94 0.03
C GLY A 357 -15.79 -12.71 0.05
N HIS A 358 -15.14 -13.19 1.10
CA HIS A 358 -13.68 -13.14 1.22
C HIS A 358 -13.11 -14.47 1.70
N VAL A 359 -12.14 -14.98 0.96
CA VAL A 359 -11.36 -16.15 1.32
C VAL A 359 -9.87 -15.81 1.25
N ALA A 360 -9.03 -16.56 1.97
CA ALA A 360 -7.60 -16.31 1.99
C ALA A 360 -6.79 -17.58 1.73
N LEU A 361 -5.60 -17.43 1.14
CA LEU A 361 -4.57 -18.45 1.15
C LEU A 361 -3.26 -17.81 1.58
N GLY A 362 -2.67 -18.39 2.61
CA GLY A 362 -1.40 -17.95 3.15
C GLY A 362 -0.34 -19.04 3.09
N TRP A 363 0.87 -18.69 2.65
CA TRP A 363 2.01 -19.61 2.65
C TRP A 363 3.12 -19.15 3.59
N SER A 364 3.54 -20.00 4.54
CA SER A 364 4.63 -19.75 5.49
C SER A 364 4.33 -18.52 6.35
N LEU A 365 5.08 -17.41 6.20
CA LEU A 365 4.73 -16.10 6.77
C LEU A 365 3.26 -15.74 6.52
N GLY A 366 2.81 -15.86 5.27
CA GLY A 366 1.42 -15.65 4.90
C GLY A 366 0.47 -16.66 5.56
N GLY A 367 0.92 -17.89 5.83
CA GLY A 367 0.14 -18.91 6.54
C GLY A 367 -0.15 -18.53 7.99
N HIS A 368 0.84 -17.95 8.69
CA HIS A 368 0.60 -17.36 10.02
C HIS A 368 -0.39 -16.20 9.96
N ALA A 369 -0.27 -15.34 8.95
CA ALA A 369 -1.19 -14.20 8.76
C ALA A 369 -2.61 -14.66 8.41
N ALA A 370 -2.77 -15.72 7.61
CA ALA A 370 -4.05 -16.35 7.32
C ALA A 370 -4.69 -16.93 8.59
N TRP A 371 -3.91 -17.56 9.48
CA TRP A 371 -4.40 -17.99 10.79
C TRP A 371 -4.91 -16.83 11.65
N GLN A 372 -4.17 -15.73 11.72
CA GLN A 372 -4.67 -14.53 12.39
C GLN A 372 -5.92 -13.98 11.70
N GLY A 373 -6.00 -14.04 10.37
CA GLY A 373 -7.21 -13.69 9.62
C GLY A 373 -8.42 -14.52 10.04
N VAL A 374 -8.28 -15.84 10.15
CA VAL A 374 -9.37 -16.74 10.59
C VAL A 374 -9.92 -16.31 11.95
N VAL A 375 -9.09 -15.93 12.91
CA VAL A 375 -9.54 -15.59 14.27
C VAL A 375 -9.84 -14.10 14.47
N CYS A 376 -9.30 -13.19 13.66
CA CYS A 376 -9.43 -11.75 13.88
C CYS A 376 -10.22 -11.00 12.81
N GLU A 377 -10.38 -11.54 11.60
CA GLU A 377 -11.11 -10.88 10.51
C GLU A 377 -12.50 -11.51 10.37
N GLU A 378 -13.52 -10.80 10.82
CA GLU A 378 -14.91 -11.26 10.78
C GLU A 378 -15.35 -11.56 9.34
N ARG A 379 -14.96 -10.75 8.37
CA ARG A 379 -15.44 -10.89 6.99
C ARG A 379 -14.89 -12.11 6.25
N LEU A 380 -13.86 -12.76 6.80
CA LEU A 380 -13.23 -13.92 6.20
C LEU A 380 -14.11 -15.17 6.37
N ASP A 381 -14.49 -15.78 5.26
CA ASP A 381 -15.35 -16.97 5.21
C ASP A 381 -14.54 -18.26 5.34
N ALA A 382 -13.40 -18.33 4.64
CA ALA A 382 -12.54 -19.51 4.64
C ALA A 382 -11.06 -19.15 4.43
N ALA A 383 -10.17 -20.05 4.85
CA ALA A 383 -8.75 -19.90 4.61
C ALA A 383 -8.03 -21.22 4.32
N VAL A 384 -7.01 -21.15 3.46
CA VAL A 384 -5.98 -22.19 3.31
C VAL A 384 -4.70 -21.73 3.98
N VAL A 385 -4.19 -22.53 4.91
CA VAL A 385 -2.94 -22.27 5.63
C VAL A 385 -1.89 -23.29 5.19
N VAL A 386 -0.91 -22.84 4.40
CA VAL A 386 0.19 -23.68 3.92
C VAL A 386 1.42 -23.44 4.80
N VAL A 387 1.88 -24.49 5.48
CA VAL A 387 3.05 -24.51 6.39
C VAL A 387 3.09 -23.30 7.36
N GLY A 388 1.92 -22.96 7.91
CA GLY A 388 1.75 -21.95 8.96
C GLY A 388 1.43 -22.59 10.32
N CYS A 389 1.64 -21.84 11.40
CA CYS A 389 1.39 -22.27 12.78
C CYS A 389 0.38 -21.35 13.48
N PRO A 390 -0.63 -21.90 14.19
CA PRO A 390 -1.57 -21.12 15.01
C PRO A 390 -1.07 -20.86 16.44
N ASP A 391 0.14 -21.31 16.79
CA ASP A 391 0.81 -21.04 18.07
C ASP A 391 2.15 -20.35 17.82
N TYR A 392 2.12 -19.02 17.72
CA TYR A 392 3.31 -18.21 17.53
C TYR A 392 4.25 -18.26 18.72
N LEU A 393 3.72 -18.32 19.94
CA LEU A 393 4.50 -18.36 21.17
C LEU A 393 5.29 -19.68 21.25
N GLY A 394 4.61 -20.79 20.98
CA GLY A 394 5.23 -22.12 20.89
C GLY A 394 6.28 -22.18 19.79
N LEU A 395 6.00 -21.61 18.61
CA LEU A 395 6.94 -21.55 17.50
C LEU A 395 8.20 -20.75 17.83
N MET A 396 8.08 -19.57 18.43
CA MET A 396 9.25 -18.78 18.82
C MET A 396 10.04 -19.46 19.94
N THR A 397 9.35 -20.12 20.88
CA THR A 397 10.00 -20.90 21.94
C THR A 397 10.80 -22.09 21.38
N ASP A 398 10.24 -22.82 20.43
CA ASP A 398 10.93 -23.91 19.73
C ASP A 398 12.16 -23.40 18.96
N ARG A 399 12.00 -22.32 18.19
CA ARG A 399 13.11 -21.72 17.43
C ARG A 399 14.23 -21.22 18.33
N ALA A 400 13.91 -20.56 19.45
CA ALA A 400 14.93 -20.08 20.37
C ALA A 400 15.78 -21.23 20.93
N LYS A 401 15.15 -22.37 21.25
CA LYS A 401 15.87 -23.59 21.67
C LYS A 401 16.76 -24.15 20.56
N ARG A 402 16.25 -24.25 19.33
CA ARG A 402 17.01 -24.81 18.20
C ARG A 402 18.15 -23.92 17.73
N SER A 403 18.03 -22.61 17.92
CA SER A 403 19.08 -21.64 17.62
C SER A 403 20.08 -21.45 18.76
N ASP A 404 19.96 -22.21 19.86
CA ASP A 404 20.77 -22.05 21.08
C ASP A 404 20.82 -20.59 21.55
N LEU A 405 19.66 -19.91 21.50
CA LEU A 405 19.56 -18.50 21.79
C LEU A 405 19.83 -18.27 23.29
N ASP A 406 20.89 -17.53 23.60
CA ASP A 406 21.24 -17.18 24.98
C ASP A 406 20.21 -16.20 25.59
N THR A 407 19.20 -16.75 26.25
CA THR A 407 18.23 -16.03 27.07
C THR A 407 18.69 -15.88 28.53
N GLY A 408 19.93 -16.27 28.85
CA GLY A 408 20.41 -16.46 30.22
C GLY A 408 19.60 -17.55 30.95
N SER A 409 19.35 -17.36 32.24
CA SER A 409 18.50 -18.26 33.05
C SER A 409 17.00 -17.99 32.91
N ALA A 410 16.59 -17.00 32.11
CA ALA A 410 15.19 -16.61 31.97
C ALA A 410 14.49 -17.40 30.85
N PRO A 411 13.17 -17.67 30.97
CA PRO A 411 12.39 -18.21 29.86
C PRO A 411 12.35 -17.21 28.70
N LEU A 412 12.16 -17.70 27.46
CA LEU A 412 12.06 -16.83 26.29
C LEU A 412 10.95 -15.78 26.47
N LEU A 413 9.76 -16.22 26.86
CA LEU A 413 8.59 -15.35 27.03
C LEU A 413 8.82 -14.37 28.18
N GLY A 414 8.84 -13.08 27.88
CA GLY A 414 9.16 -12.00 28.82
C GLY A 414 10.63 -11.58 28.80
N SER A 415 11.51 -12.27 28.07
CA SER A 415 12.91 -11.87 27.87
C SER A 415 13.04 -10.67 26.91
N ARG A 416 14.27 -10.16 26.73
CA ARG A 416 14.57 -9.13 25.71
C ARG A 416 14.23 -9.55 24.28
N PHE A 417 14.25 -10.86 24.00
CA PHE A 417 13.97 -11.41 22.66
C PHE A 417 12.47 -11.62 22.42
N PHE A 418 11.68 -11.74 23.50
CA PHE A 418 10.23 -11.83 23.45
C PHE A 418 9.63 -10.96 24.57
N PRO A 419 9.67 -9.62 24.42
CA PRO A 419 9.30 -8.70 25.49
C PRO A 419 7.81 -8.76 25.82
N ARG A 420 7.42 -8.23 26.99
CA ARG A 420 6.01 -8.17 27.43
C ARG A 420 5.10 -7.44 26.44
N ALA A 421 5.61 -6.44 25.73
CA ALA A 421 4.85 -5.76 24.67
C ALA A 421 4.45 -6.71 23.54
N LEU A 422 5.37 -7.61 23.13
CA LEU A 422 5.08 -8.64 22.13
C LEU A 422 4.07 -9.67 22.68
N LEU A 423 4.21 -10.09 23.94
CA LEU A 423 3.21 -10.98 24.57
C LEU A 423 1.80 -10.38 24.53
N SER A 424 1.66 -9.10 24.89
CA SER A 424 0.37 -8.41 24.83
C SER A 424 -0.19 -8.35 23.41
N ALA A 425 0.66 -8.11 22.40
CA ALA A 425 0.26 -8.13 21.00
C ALA A 425 -0.21 -9.52 20.55
N CYS A 426 0.49 -10.59 20.97
CA CYS A 426 0.07 -11.96 20.69
C CYS A 426 -1.29 -12.29 21.34
N CYS A 427 -1.55 -11.86 22.58
CA CYS A 427 -2.85 -12.08 23.23
C CYS A 427 -4.04 -11.50 22.44
N ALA A 428 -3.81 -10.50 21.59
CA ALA A 428 -4.86 -9.90 20.76
C ALA A 428 -5.09 -10.63 19.43
N HIS A 429 -4.11 -11.37 18.92
CA HIS A 429 -4.11 -11.83 17.52
C HIS A 429 -3.67 -13.28 17.27
N ASP A 430 -2.92 -13.88 18.19
CA ASP A 430 -2.44 -15.25 18.06
C ASP A 430 -3.54 -16.25 18.48
N PRO A 431 -3.91 -17.25 17.65
CA PRO A 431 -5.00 -18.17 17.96
C PRO A 431 -4.81 -18.92 19.29
N ARG A 432 -3.62 -19.43 19.58
CA ARG A 432 -3.32 -20.09 20.86
C ARG A 432 -3.52 -19.11 22.01
N ALA A 433 -3.00 -17.90 21.89
CA ALA A 433 -3.06 -16.91 22.95
C ALA A 433 -4.48 -16.40 23.22
N ILE A 434 -5.31 -16.23 22.18
CA ILE A 434 -6.72 -15.85 22.32
C ILE A 434 -7.51 -16.93 23.07
N LEU A 435 -7.27 -18.20 22.77
CA LEU A 435 -8.03 -19.30 23.35
C LEU A 435 -7.59 -19.65 24.78
N PHE A 436 -6.28 -19.61 25.05
CA PHE A 436 -5.69 -20.15 26.30
C PHE A 436 -4.76 -19.18 27.03
N GLY A 437 -4.71 -17.91 26.63
CA GLY A 437 -3.77 -16.93 27.19
C GLY A 437 -2.32 -17.15 26.73
N PRO A 438 -1.34 -16.41 27.24
CA PRO A 438 0.06 -16.53 26.80
C PRO A 438 0.87 -17.62 27.54
N GLY A 439 0.32 -18.26 28.58
CA GLY A 439 1.04 -19.18 29.46
C GLY A 439 0.47 -20.61 29.49
N GLY A 440 1.18 -21.51 30.18
CA GLY A 440 0.76 -22.90 30.42
C GLY A 440 0.94 -23.86 29.25
N SER A 441 0.79 -25.15 29.50
CA SER A 441 0.63 -26.16 28.44
C SER A 441 -0.80 -26.17 27.93
N LEU A 442 -1.00 -26.45 26.64
CA LEU A 442 -2.34 -26.67 26.12
C LEU A 442 -2.94 -27.95 26.73
N PRO A 443 -4.23 -27.93 27.12
CA PRO A 443 -4.88 -29.11 27.69
C PRO A 443 -5.03 -30.21 26.63
N SER A 444 -5.01 -31.46 27.08
CA SER A 444 -5.41 -32.61 26.26
C SER A 444 -6.93 -32.68 26.13
N VAL A 445 -7.42 -33.11 24.97
CA VAL A 445 -8.83 -33.43 24.77
C VAL A 445 -9.19 -34.80 25.39
N PRO A 446 -10.44 -35.01 25.87
CA PRO A 446 -11.55 -34.06 25.88
C PRO A 446 -11.42 -32.99 26.97
N LEU A 447 -11.92 -31.78 26.70
CA LEU A 447 -11.90 -30.68 27.67
C LEU A 447 -13.03 -30.81 28.70
N PRO A 448 -12.87 -30.34 29.95
CA PRO A 448 -13.96 -30.26 30.92
C PRO A 448 -15.11 -29.38 30.43
N ALA A 449 -16.36 -29.69 30.81
CA ALA A 449 -17.55 -28.96 30.35
C ALA A 449 -17.49 -27.44 30.63
N ALA A 450 -16.93 -27.03 31.79
CA ALA A 450 -16.73 -25.62 32.11
C ALA A 450 -15.78 -24.91 31.13
N GLU A 451 -14.73 -25.61 30.68
CA GLU A 451 -13.77 -25.07 29.71
C GLU A 451 -14.36 -25.05 28.30
N GLN A 452 -15.14 -26.07 27.92
CA GLN A 452 -15.92 -26.06 26.68
C GLN A 452 -16.88 -24.86 26.63
N ALA A 453 -17.61 -24.60 27.72
CA ALA A 453 -18.52 -23.46 27.82
C ALA A 453 -17.79 -22.12 27.70
N ARG A 454 -16.62 -21.96 28.35
CA ARG A 454 -15.77 -20.76 28.23
C ARG A 454 -15.30 -20.55 26.79
N LEU A 455 -14.81 -21.60 26.14
CA LEU A 455 -14.30 -21.54 24.77
C LEU A 455 -15.41 -21.31 23.74
N ARG A 456 -16.61 -21.84 23.97
CA ARG A 456 -17.77 -21.67 23.07
C ARG A 456 -18.04 -20.21 22.74
N SER A 457 -18.07 -19.33 23.75
CA SER A 457 -18.28 -17.89 23.56
C SER A 457 -17.18 -17.25 22.70
N ILE A 458 -15.93 -17.72 22.82
CA ILE A 458 -14.81 -17.24 22.02
C ILE A 458 -14.95 -17.76 20.59
N LEU A 459 -15.26 -19.04 20.40
CA LEU A 459 -15.44 -19.62 19.06
C LEU A 459 -16.60 -18.96 18.32
N ASP A 460 -17.70 -18.64 19.02
CA ASP A 460 -18.83 -17.89 18.48
C ASP A 460 -18.43 -16.53 17.92
N ALA A 461 -17.66 -15.78 18.69
CA ALA A 461 -17.22 -14.46 18.30
C ALA A 461 -16.16 -14.46 17.18
N ARG A 462 -15.39 -15.55 17.04
CA ARG A 462 -14.16 -15.55 16.22
C ARG A 462 -14.25 -16.42 14.96
N VAL A 463 -14.86 -17.60 15.04
CA VAL A 463 -14.74 -18.63 13.99
C VAL A 463 -16.05 -19.28 13.55
N ARG A 464 -17.20 -18.85 14.09
CA ARG A 464 -18.52 -19.37 13.70
C ARG A 464 -18.72 -19.38 12.18
N GLY A 465 -19.06 -20.55 11.65
CA GLY A 465 -19.31 -20.79 10.23
C GLY A 465 -18.08 -20.73 9.31
N LYS A 466 -16.87 -20.50 9.85
CA LYS A 466 -15.65 -20.40 9.03
C LYS A 466 -15.11 -21.79 8.67
N LYS A 467 -14.38 -21.87 7.57
CA LYS A 467 -13.73 -23.12 7.13
C LYS A 467 -12.23 -22.92 6.98
N VAL A 468 -11.41 -23.81 7.52
CA VAL A 468 -9.96 -23.77 7.37
C VAL A 468 -9.40 -25.10 6.87
N LEU A 469 -8.58 -25.04 5.83
CA LEU A 469 -7.72 -26.12 5.37
C LEU A 469 -6.28 -25.85 5.79
N LEU A 470 -5.65 -26.81 6.43
CA LEU A 470 -4.25 -26.77 6.86
C LEU A 470 -3.45 -27.74 6.00
N CYS A 471 -2.41 -27.22 5.39
CA CYS A 471 -1.47 -27.99 4.58
C CYS A 471 -0.09 -27.96 5.23
N SER A 472 0.25 -28.99 6.01
CA SER A 472 1.52 -29.08 6.73
C SER A 472 2.45 -30.12 6.11
N GLY A 473 3.75 -29.81 6.01
CA GLY A 473 4.75 -30.79 5.62
C GLY A 473 5.08 -31.74 6.77
N GLY A 474 5.10 -33.04 6.53
CA GLY A 474 5.48 -34.06 7.54
C GLY A 474 6.92 -33.90 8.03
N ASP A 475 7.82 -33.46 7.15
CA ASP A 475 9.26 -33.26 7.42
C ASP A 475 9.62 -31.77 7.59
N ASP A 476 8.62 -30.91 7.84
CA ASP A 476 8.86 -29.46 7.97
C ASP A 476 9.60 -29.13 9.27
N ALA A 477 10.92 -28.92 9.18
CA ALA A 477 11.73 -28.50 10.31
C ALA A 477 11.61 -27.00 10.63
N LEU A 478 11.08 -26.16 9.73
CA LEU A 478 11.00 -24.70 9.94
C LEU A 478 9.71 -24.31 10.67
N VAL A 479 8.61 -24.99 10.36
CA VAL A 479 7.31 -24.87 11.03
C VAL A 479 6.76 -26.28 11.29
N PRO A 480 7.29 -26.99 12.31
CA PRO A 480 6.87 -28.37 12.59
C PRO A 480 5.38 -28.49 12.91
N HIS A 481 4.68 -29.42 12.26
CA HIS A 481 3.26 -29.71 12.54
C HIS A 481 3.01 -30.06 14.01
N ALA A 482 3.99 -30.67 14.67
CA ALA A 482 3.92 -31.01 16.09
C ALA A 482 3.62 -29.81 17.00
N LEU A 483 3.99 -28.59 16.60
CA LEU A 483 3.68 -27.37 17.36
C LEU A 483 2.21 -26.95 17.23
N SER A 484 1.60 -27.18 16.06
CA SER A 484 0.18 -26.92 15.83
C SER A 484 -0.72 -27.99 16.47
N ARG A 485 -0.22 -29.23 16.57
CA ARG A 485 -1.01 -30.43 16.92
C ARG A 485 -1.85 -30.30 18.19
N PRO A 486 -1.35 -29.77 19.33
CA PRO A 486 -2.16 -29.68 20.55
C PRO A 486 -3.37 -28.75 20.39
N LEU A 487 -3.17 -27.58 19.76
CA LEU A 487 -4.26 -26.65 19.52
C LEU A 487 -5.27 -27.21 18.50
N LEU A 488 -4.76 -27.82 17.43
CA LEU A 488 -5.61 -28.46 16.44
C LEU A 488 -6.41 -29.62 17.01
N ALA A 489 -5.89 -30.37 17.97
CA ALA A 489 -6.65 -31.42 18.66
C ALA A 489 -7.89 -30.83 19.35
N VAL A 490 -7.73 -29.71 20.07
CA VAL A 490 -8.85 -28.99 20.69
C VAL A 490 -9.84 -28.48 19.64
N LEU A 491 -9.37 -27.81 18.59
CA LEU A 491 -10.25 -27.23 17.59
C LEU A 491 -11.02 -28.30 16.80
N LYS A 492 -10.39 -29.45 16.52
CA LYS A 492 -11.05 -30.60 15.86
C LYS A 492 -12.06 -31.28 16.78
N ASP A 493 -11.76 -31.43 18.07
CA ASP A 493 -12.69 -31.93 19.08
C ASP A 493 -13.92 -31.01 19.19
N ALA A 494 -13.71 -29.70 19.22
CA ALA A 494 -14.78 -28.71 19.22
C ALA A 494 -15.65 -28.83 17.95
N ALA A 495 -15.03 -28.74 16.77
CA ALA A 495 -15.72 -28.74 15.47
C ALA A 495 -16.55 -30.01 15.22
N ARG A 496 -16.08 -31.17 15.71
CA ARG A 496 -16.76 -32.47 15.53
C ARG A 496 -17.69 -32.85 16.69
N GLY A 497 -17.53 -32.21 17.84
CA GLY A 497 -18.23 -32.53 19.08
C GLY A 497 -19.06 -31.37 19.61
N TRP A 498 -18.60 -30.77 20.69
CA TRP A 498 -19.38 -29.83 21.52
C TRP A 498 -19.65 -28.46 20.89
N TYR A 499 -19.03 -28.15 19.76
CA TYR A 499 -19.22 -26.92 18.98
C TYR A 499 -19.69 -27.20 17.54
N ARG A 500 -20.24 -28.38 17.27
CA ARG A 500 -20.69 -28.77 15.92
C ARG A 500 -21.72 -27.80 15.33
N ASP A 501 -22.61 -27.26 16.16
CA ASP A 501 -23.64 -26.29 15.76
C ASP A 501 -23.06 -24.91 15.39
N GLY A 502 -21.81 -24.64 15.75
CA GLY A 502 -21.10 -23.44 15.34
C GLY A 502 -20.66 -23.45 13.87
N GLY A 503 -20.74 -24.59 13.18
CA GLY A 503 -20.42 -24.72 11.75
C GLY A 503 -18.95 -24.47 11.40
N PHE A 504 -18.04 -24.42 12.37
CA PHE A 504 -16.61 -24.25 12.15
C PHE A 504 -16.01 -25.54 11.61
N VAL A 505 -15.26 -25.47 10.51
CA VAL A 505 -14.62 -26.62 9.86
C VAL A 505 -13.10 -26.51 9.96
N VAL A 506 -12.45 -27.57 10.44
CA VAL A 506 -10.99 -27.72 10.47
C VAL A 506 -10.60 -28.98 9.70
N ASP A 507 -10.04 -28.80 8.51
CA ASP A 507 -9.42 -29.85 7.71
C ASP A 507 -7.89 -29.77 7.90
N ASP A 508 -7.30 -30.76 8.56
CA ASP A 508 -5.89 -30.79 8.94
C ASP A 508 -5.15 -31.91 8.19
N ARG A 509 -4.38 -31.53 7.16
CA ARG A 509 -3.66 -32.46 6.28
C ARG A 509 -2.15 -32.35 6.46
N VAL A 510 -1.54 -33.49 6.71
CA VAL A 510 -0.08 -33.65 6.80
C VAL A 510 0.40 -34.44 5.59
N TYR A 511 1.40 -33.92 4.90
CA TYR A 511 1.94 -34.50 3.67
C TYR A 511 3.30 -35.13 3.97
N GLU A 512 3.34 -36.45 4.03
CA GLU A 512 4.55 -37.23 4.30
C GLU A 512 5.67 -36.95 3.29
N GLY A 513 6.93 -36.89 3.74
CA GLY A 513 8.07 -36.58 2.86
C GLY A 513 8.17 -35.11 2.41
N VAL A 514 7.27 -34.24 2.91
CA VAL A 514 7.21 -32.83 2.54
C VAL A 514 7.81 -31.97 3.64
N GLY A 515 8.86 -31.21 3.31
CA GLY A 515 9.46 -30.19 4.19
C GLY A 515 8.74 -28.84 4.09
N HIS A 516 9.46 -27.75 4.35
CA HIS A 516 8.90 -26.38 4.31
C HIS A 516 8.67 -25.86 2.89
N ARG A 517 7.64 -26.36 2.20
CA ARG A 517 7.31 -25.99 0.81
C ARG A 517 5.82 -26.12 0.52
N PHE A 518 5.34 -25.45 -0.53
CA PHE A 518 4.01 -25.69 -1.10
C PHE A 518 4.13 -26.79 -2.17
N SER A 519 3.76 -28.02 -1.84
CA SER A 519 3.89 -29.17 -2.74
C SER A 519 2.77 -29.23 -3.78
N LYS A 520 2.95 -30.02 -4.86
CA LYS A 520 1.91 -30.22 -5.88
C LYS A 520 0.59 -30.75 -5.31
N ASP A 521 0.66 -31.61 -4.30
CA ASP A 521 -0.53 -32.23 -3.71
C ASP A 521 -1.23 -31.24 -2.78
N MET A 522 -0.46 -30.45 -2.01
CA MET A 522 -1.01 -29.30 -1.28
C MET A 522 -1.70 -28.29 -2.21
N VAL A 523 -1.12 -28.02 -3.38
CA VAL A 523 -1.72 -27.10 -4.37
C VAL A 523 -3.04 -27.66 -4.92
N ARG A 524 -3.12 -28.97 -5.20
CA ARG A 524 -4.36 -29.60 -5.66
C ARG A 524 -5.47 -29.47 -4.60
N ASP A 525 -5.15 -29.84 -3.37
CA ASP A 525 -6.11 -29.79 -2.25
C ASP A 525 -6.55 -28.34 -1.95
N ALA A 526 -5.62 -27.38 -2.03
CA ALA A 526 -5.92 -25.97 -1.86
C ALA A 526 -6.85 -25.43 -2.97
N VAL A 527 -6.61 -25.81 -4.22
CA VAL A 527 -7.46 -25.41 -5.36
C VAL A 527 -8.85 -26.01 -5.22
N GLU A 528 -8.95 -27.29 -4.91
CA GLU A 528 -10.23 -27.98 -4.70
C GLU A 528 -11.03 -27.33 -3.56
N PHE A 529 -10.39 -27.11 -2.41
CA PHE A 529 -11.02 -26.46 -1.27
C PHE A 529 -11.52 -25.05 -1.62
N LEU A 530 -10.67 -24.21 -2.22
CA LEU A 530 -11.03 -22.84 -2.57
C LEU A 530 -12.17 -22.79 -3.59
N VAL A 531 -12.14 -23.63 -4.62
CA VAL A 531 -13.23 -23.71 -5.61
C VAL A 531 -14.53 -24.19 -4.96
N SER A 532 -14.46 -25.12 -4.00
CA SER A 532 -15.62 -25.58 -3.24
C SER A 532 -16.26 -24.43 -2.45
N VAL A 533 -15.48 -23.76 -1.59
CA VAL A 533 -16.01 -22.70 -0.71
C VAL A 533 -16.49 -21.47 -1.48
N VAL A 534 -15.83 -21.10 -2.58
CA VAL A 534 -16.31 -20.03 -3.45
C VAL A 534 -17.66 -20.41 -4.07
N GLY A 535 -17.85 -21.68 -4.45
CA GLY A 535 -19.12 -22.17 -4.99
C GLY A 535 -20.28 -22.19 -3.98
N GLU A 536 -19.98 -22.39 -2.70
CA GLU A 536 -20.97 -22.31 -1.62
C GLU A 536 -21.41 -20.87 -1.33
N GLY A 537 -20.53 -19.88 -1.57
CA GLY A 537 -20.78 -18.47 -1.27
C GLY A 537 -20.35 -18.05 0.13
N PRO A 538 -20.56 -16.77 0.50
CA PRO A 538 -20.19 -16.26 1.82
C PRO A 538 -20.99 -16.96 2.93
N ARG A 539 -20.40 -17.07 4.12
CA ARG A 539 -21.08 -17.69 5.25
C ARG A 539 -22.24 -16.78 5.74
N PRO A 540 -23.38 -17.34 6.19
CA PRO A 540 -24.45 -16.55 6.78
C PRO A 540 -23.92 -15.74 7.97
N ARG A 541 -24.09 -14.42 7.93
CA ARG A 541 -23.75 -13.54 9.05
C ARG A 541 -25.01 -13.36 9.88
N GLY A 542 -25.07 -14.02 11.05
CA GLY A 542 -26.22 -13.94 11.94
C GLY A 542 -26.55 -12.48 12.26
N GLY A 543 -27.74 -12.03 11.83
CA GLY A 543 -28.24 -10.68 12.15
C GLY A 543 -29.11 -9.99 11.10
N LYS A 544 -29.15 -10.43 9.83
CA LYS A 544 -30.07 -9.84 8.83
C LYS A 544 -30.85 -10.86 8.01
N GLU A 545 -30.19 -11.91 7.53
CA GLU A 545 -30.88 -12.92 6.70
C GLU A 545 -31.88 -13.76 7.52
N GLU A 546 -31.61 -14.05 8.78
CA GLU A 546 -32.58 -14.75 9.65
C GLU A 546 -33.82 -13.90 9.98
N GLU A 547 -33.70 -12.58 10.03
CA GLU A 547 -34.84 -11.67 10.21
C GLU A 547 -35.59 -11.45 8.90
N GLU A 548 -34.91 -11.34 7.77
CA GLU A 548 -35.55 -11.22 6.45
C GLU A 548 -36.22 -12.53 6.01
N GLU A 549 -35.65 -13.70 6.33
CA GLU A 549 -36.26 -15.01 6.07
C GLU A 549 -37.45 -15.26 7.00
N LYS A 550 -37.36 -14.87 8.29
CA LYS A 550 -38.51 -14.90 9.21
C LYS A 550 -39.58 -13.85 8.90
N ALA A 551 -39.24 -12.77 8.19
CA ALA A 551 -40.20 -11.78 7.71
C ALA A 551 -40.83 -12.17 6.36
N ARG A 552 -40.27 -13.17 5.67
CA ARG A 552 -40.79 -13.73 4.40
C ARG A 552 -41.64 -14.98 4.58
N ILE A 553 -41.59 -15.61 5.75
CA ILE A 553 -42.47 -16.72 6.19
C ILE A 553 -43.56 -16.12 7.08
#